data_AF-A0A7J9VRP1-F1
#
_entry.id   AF-A0A7J9VRP1-F1
#
_cell.length_a   1.000
_cell.length_b   1.000
_cell.length_c   1.000
_cell.angle_alpha   90.00
_cell.angle_beta   90.00
_cell.angle_gamma   90.00
#
_symmetry.space_group_name_H-M   'P 1'
#
loop_
_entity.id
_entity.type
_entity.pdbx_description
1 polymer ?
#
loop_
_entity_poly.entity_id
_entity_poly.type
_entity_poly.pdbx_seq_one_letter_code
_entity_poly.pdbx_strand_id
1 'polypeptide(L)' 'MLIDVGDHAPDFTLRRTFDESVSLAELRERGPVLVHFYVFDFGGI' A
#
# COMPACT_ATOMS: atom_id res chain seq x y z
N MET A 1 -7.39 -3.41 15.15
CA MET A 1 -8.22 -2.41 14.47
C MET A 1 -8.83 -3.10 13.27
N LEU A 2 -10.15 -3.31 13.24
CA LEU A 2 -10.83 -3.72 12.00
C LEU A 2 -10.90 -2.47 11.09
N ILE A 3 -10.79 -2.68 9.79
CA ILE A 3 -10.97 -1.64 8.76
C ILE A 3 -12.31 -1.93 8.10
N ASP A 4 -13.25 -0.99 8.17
CA ASP A 4 -14.57 -1.10 7.55
C ASP A 4 -14.71 -0.17 6.33
N VAL A 5 -15.73 -0.42 5.50
CA VAL A 5 -15.99 0.40 4.31
C VAL A 5 -16.43 1.80 4.73
N GLY A 6 -15.74 2.82 4.22
CA GLY A 6 -15.99 4.22 4.55
C GLY A 6 -14.99 4.79 5.56
N ASP A 7 -14.21 3.93 6.22
CA ASP A 7 -13.13 4.37 7.10
C ASP A 7 -12.00 5.05 6.31
N HIS A 8 -11.29 5.95 7.00
CA HIS A 8 -10.00 6.38 6.50
C HIS A 8 -9.03 5.20 6.51
N ALA A 9 -8.44 4.92 5.35
CA ALA A 9 -7.37 3.94 5.24
C ALA A 9 -6.23 4.32 6.21
N PRO A 10 -5.74 3.36 7.04
CA PRO A 10 -4.60 3.61 7.91
C PRO A 10 -3.39 4.02 7.08
N ASP A 11 -2.72 5.09 7.51
CA ASP A 11 -1.53 5.54 6.82
C ASP A 11 -0.34 4.61 7.09
N PHE A 12 0.54 4.50 6.11
CA PHE A 12 1.75 3.68 6.21
C PHE A 12 2.83 4.17 5.27
N THR A 13 4.06 3.84 5.62
CA THR A 13 5.23 3.96 4.74
C THR A 13 5.88 2.59 4.62
N LEU A 14 6.01 2.09 3.40
CA LEU A 14 6.64 0.81 3.11
C LEU A 14 7.96 1.03 2.38
N ARG A 15 8.96 0.21 2.72
CA ARG A 15 10.20 0.14 1.96
C ARG A 15 9.92 -0.55 0.62
N ARG A 16 10.37 0.06 -0.47
CA ARG A 16 10.47 -0.53 -1.81
C ARG A 16 11.92 -0.98 -2.04
N THR A 17 12.20 -1.67 -3.15
CA THR A 17 13.54 -2.17 -3.48
C THR A 17 14.63 -1.11 -3.26
N PHE A 18 15.77 -1.53 -2.70
CA PHE A 18 16.88 -0.66 -2.31
C PHE A 18 16.50 0.35 -1.21
N ASP A 19 16.70 1.64 -1.45
CA ASP A 19 16.50 2.73 -0.49
C ASP A 19 15.25 3.57 -0.81
N GLU A 20 14.41 3.12 -1.74
CA GLU A 20 13.15 3.79 -2.04
C GLU A 20 12.11 3.45 -0.97
N SER A 21 11.32 4.45 -0.57
CA SER A 21 10.17 4.28 0.34
C SER A 21 8.92 4.83 -0.34
N VAL A 22 7.78 4.21 -0.04
CA VAL A 22 6.48 4.58 -0.59
C VAL A 22 5.54 4.91 0.57
N SER A 23 5.01 6.13 0.56
CA SER A 23 4.02 6.62 1.53
C SER A 23 2.61 6.60 0.93
N LEU A 24 1.63 6.07 1.67
CA LEU A 24 0.24 6.09 1.24
C LEU A 24 -0.30 7.53 1.17
N ALA A 25 0.05 8.40 2.11
CA ALA A 25 -0.33 9.81 2.09
C ALA A 25 0.12 10.52 0.80
N GLU A 26 1.38 10.36 0.40
CA GLU A 26 1.92 10.99 -0.82
C GLU A 26 1.27 10.45 -2.09
N LEU A 27 0.93 9.16 -2.14
CA LEU A 27 0.23 8.57 -3.28
C LEU A 27 -1.22 9.07 -3.39
N ARG A 28 -1.91 9.26 -2.25
CA ARG A 28 -3.30 9.75 -2.22
C ARG A 28 -3.44 11.19 -2.72
N GLU A 29 -2.41 12.03 -2.58
CA GLU A 29 -2.40 13.37 -3.16
C GLU A 29 -2.42 13.35 -4.70
N ARG A 30 -1.96 12.25 -5.31
CA ARG A 30 -1.91 12.07 -6.77
C ARG A 30 -3.18 11.46 -7.35
N GLY A 31 -4.05 10.88 -6.52
CA GLY A 31 -5.32 10.31 -6.93
C GLY A 31 -5.74 9.07 -6.13
N PRO A 32 -6.77 8.35 -6.59
CA PRO A 32 -7.22 7.11 -5.96
C PRO A 32 -6.12 6.04 -5.95
N VAL A 33 -6.00 5.29 -4.85
CA VAL A 33 -4.96 4.28 -4.64
C VAL A 33 -5.61 2.91 -4.38
N LEU A 34 -5.09 1.87 -5.05
CA LEU A 34 -5.42 0.47 -4.77
C LEU A 34 -4.21 -0.21 -4.11
N VAL A 35 -4.41 -0.83 -2.95
CA VAL A 35 -3.39 -1.61 -2.24
C VAL A 35 -3.69 -3.09 -2.39
N HIS A 36 -2.71 -3.87 -2.82
CA HIS A 36 -2.82 -5.31 -3.00
C HIS A 36 -1.65 -6.01 -2.32
N PHE A 37 -1.95 -6.93 -1.40
CA PHE A 37 -0.95 -7.77 -0.74
C PHE A 37 -0.88 -9.12 -1.44
N TYR A 38 0.34 -9.57 -1.72
CA TYR A 38 0.60 -10.88 -2.34
C TYR A 38 1.68 -11.60 -1.54
N VAL A 39 1.67 -12.94 -1.60
CA VAL A 39 2.45 -13.77 -0.67
C VAL A 39 3.91 -13.90 -1.11
N PHE A 40 4.17 -14.08 -2.41
CA PHE A 40 5.51 -14.28 -2.93
C PHE A 40 5.70 -13.60 -4.28
N ASP A 41 6.87 -12.99 -4.47
CA ASP A 41 7.36 -12.63 -5.80
C ASP A 41 7.64 -13.91 -6.61
N PHE A 42 7.37 -13.88 -7.91
CA PHE A 42 7.64 -14.98 -8.85
C PHE A 42 6.89 -16.30 -8.56
N GLY A 43 5.71 -16.25 -7.93
CA GLY A 43 4.80 -17.39 -7.84
C GLY A 43 4.23 -17.77 -9.21
N GLY A 44 4.80 -18.80 -9.85
CA GLY A 44 4.25 -19.40 -11.05
C GLY A 44 3.07 -20.33 -10.73
N ILE A 45 2.16 -20.49 -11.70
CA ILE A 45 1.21 -21.62 -11.73
C ILE A 45 1.99 -22.89 -12.07
#